data_AF-A0A941FT67-F1
#
_entry.id   AF-A0A941FT67-F1
#
_cell.length_a   1.000
_cell.length_b   1.000
_cell.length_c   1.000
_cell.angle_alpha   90.00
_cell.angle_beta   90.00
_cell.angle_gamma   90.00
#
_symmetry.space_group_name_H-M   'P 1'
#
loop_
_entity.id
_entity.type
_entity.pdbx_description
1 polymer ?
#
loop_
_entity_poly.entity_id
_entity_poly.type
_entity_poly.pdbx_seq_one_letter_code
_entity_poly.pdbx_strand_id
1 'polypeptide(L)'
;MGAAMAAASTGLRPIAELMFNDFIGSCLDEVLNQGAKFRYMFGGKAQVPVTIRTMHGAGFRAAAQHSQSLYALFTSIPGLKVVVPSSPYDAKGFYFQPLKIMTLSSF
;
A
#
# COMPACT_ATOMS: atom_id res chain seq x y z
N MET A 1 10.39 2.74 1.75
CA MET A 1 9.50 2.06 0.79
C MET A 1 10.27 1.40 -0.36
N GLY A 2 11.23 2.08 -1.00
CA GLY A 2 12.06 1.50 -2.07
C GLY A 2 12.73 0.16 -1.75
N ALA A 3 13.25 -0.03 -0.53
CA ALA A 3 13.82 -1.32 -0.10
C ALA A 3 12.81 -2.48 -0.17
N ALA A 4 11.53 -2.24 0.15
CA ALA A 4 10.49 -3.26 0.04
C ALA A 4 10.20 -3.60 -1.43
N MET A 5 10.22 -2.60 -2.33
CA MET A 5 10.06 -2.83 -3.77
C MET A 5 11.24 -3.66 -4.34
N ALA A 6 12.47 -3.33 -3.94
CA ALA A 6 13.66 -4.07 -4.34
C ALA A 6 13.63 -5.51 -3.80
N ALA A 7 13.32 -5.70 -2.52
CA ALA A 7 13.16 -7.03 -1.91
C ALA A 7 12.06 -7.85 -2.61
N ALA A 8 10.94 -7.21 -2.96
CA ALA A 8 9.89 -7.86 -3.72
C ALA A 8 10.36 -8.27 -5.14
N SER A 9 11.19 -7.45 -5.79
CA SER A 9 11.75 -7.79 -7.10
C SER A 9 12.75 -8.95 -7.09
N THR A 10 13.36 -9.27 -5.94
CA THR A 10 14.25 -10.42 -5.77
C THR A 10 13.50 -11.71 -5.38
N GLY A 11 12.16 -11.68 -5.35
CA GLY A 11 11.32 -12.84 -5.07
C GLY A 11 10.81 -12.94 -3.63
N LEU A 12 11.16 -12.00 -2.75
CA LEU A 12 10.57 -11.91 -1.41
C LEU A 12 9.14 -11.36 -1.48
N ARG A 13 8.39 -11.50 -0.38
CA ARG A 13 7.02 -10.99 -0.24
C ARG A 13 6.91 -10.07 0.99
N PRO A 14 7.49 -8.86 0.93
CA PRO A 14 7.53 -7.97 2.08
C PRO A 14 6.16 -7.39 2.41
N ILE A 15 5.91 -7.23 3.71
CA ILE A 15 4.83 -6.41 4.25
C ILE A 15 5.50 -5.14 4.78
N ALA A 16 5.38 -4.05 4.03
CA ALA A 16 5.92 -2.75 4.41
C ALA A 16 4.87 -1.96 5.19
N GLU A 17 5.31 -1.21 6.20
CA GLU A 17 4.45 -0.32 6.96
C GLU A 17 4.80 1.14 6.66
N LEU A 18 3.78 1.94 6.40
CA LEU A 18 3.83 3.40 6.40
C LEU A 18 2.93 3.87 7.54
N MET A 19 3.46 4.64 8.48
CA MET A 19 2.75 4.98 9.73
C MET A 19 1.37 5.59 9.47
N PHE A 20 1.28 6.59 8.60
CA PHE A 20 0.03 7.23 8.17
C PHE A 20 0.04 7.49 6.68
N ASN A 21 -1.12 7.37 6.03
CA ASN A 21 -1.23 7.60 4.58
C ASN A 21 -0.88 9.05 4.20
N ASP A 22 -0.99 9.98 5.14
CA ASP A 22 -0.63 11.39 5.02
C ASP A 22 0.83 11.57 4.54
N PHE A 23 1.70 10.62 4.87
CA PHE A 23 3.13 10.65 4.50
C PHE A 23 3.44 9.95 3.18
N ILE A 24 2.44 9.51 2.41
CA ILE A 24 2.69 8.77 1.16
C ILE A 24 3.52 9.59 0.17
N GLY A 25 3.42 10.92 0.18
CA GLY A 25 4.22 11.80 -0.65
C GLY A 25 5.74 11.60 -0.52
N SER A 26 6.21 11.12 0.65
CA SER A 26 7.63 10.84 0.90
C SER A 26 8.18 9.64 0.11
N CYS A 27 7.30 8.74 -0.35
CA CYS A 27 7.69 7.52 -1.04
C CYS A 27 6.77 7.17 -2.21
N LEU A 28 6.08 8.18 -2.75
CA LEU A 28 5.08 7.97 -3.79
C LEU A 28 5.73 7.52 -5.10
N ASP A 29 6.95 7.95 -5.41
CA ASP A 29 7.67 7.47 -6.59
C ASP A 29 7.79 5.95 -6.55
N GLU A 30 8.29 5.39 -5.44
CA GLU A 30 8.51 3.95 -5.30
C GLU A 30 7.23 3.13 -5.41
N VAL A 31 6.10 3.68 -4.93
CA VAL A 31 4.79 3.04 -5.05
C VAL A 31 4.24 3.17 -6.46
N LEU A 32 4.33 4.36 -7.07
CA LEU A 32 3.72 4.70 -8.35
C LEU A 32 4.46 4.05 -9.53
N ASN A 33 5.79 4.13 -9.55
CA ASN A 33 6.58 3.75 -10.72
C ASN A 33 7.12 2.31 -10.62
N GLN A 34 7.53 1.89 -9.42
CA GLN A 34 8.16 0.60 -9.17
C GLN A 34 7.10 -0.40 -8.73
N GLY A 35 6.35 -0.04 -7.68
CA GLY A 35 5.26 -0.85 -7.14
C GLY A 35 4.15 -1.12 -8.14
N ALA A 36 3.57 -0.09 -8.76
CA ALA A 36 2.41 -0.27 -9.62
C ALA A 36 2.76 -0.80 -11.02
N LYS A 37 3.78 -0.21 -11.68
CA LYS A 37 3.99 -0.35 -13.13
C LYS A 37 4.96 -1.44 -13.56
N PHE A 38 5.86 -1.96 -12.70
CA PHE A 38 6.89 -2.93 -13.12
C PHE A 38 6.33 -4.16 -13.86
N ARG A 39 5.19 -4.71 -13.40
CA ARG A 39 4.56 -5.84 -14.10
C ARG A 39 4.17 -5.50 -15.53
N TYR A 40 3.67 -4.29 -15.77
CA TYR A 40 3.30 -3.83 -17.10
C TYR A 40 4.54 -3.53 -17.95
N MET A 41 5.50 -2.77 -17.39
CA MET A 41 6.72 -2.34 -18.09
C MET A 41 7.59 -3.51 -18.58
N PHE A 42 7.65 -4.61 -17.82
CA PHE A 42 8.46 -5.78 -18.15
C PHE A 42 7.65 -6.91 -18.82
N GLY A 43 6.48 -6.60 -19.39
CA GLY A 43 5.66 -7.58 -20.11
C GLY A 43 5.23 -8.78 -19.25
N GLY A 44 5.02 -8.56 -17.95
CA GLY A 44 4.65 -9.59 -16.98
C GLY A 44 5.82 -10.36 -16.36
N LYS A 45 7.07 -10.15 -16.83
CA LYS A 45 8.25 -10.88 -16.35
C LYS A 45 8.73 -10.41 -14.97
N ALA A 46 8.67 -9.10 -14.70
CA ALA A 46 8.96 -8.57 -13.37
C ALA A 46 7.71 -8.57 -12.49
N GLN A 47 7.82 -9.15 -11.30
CA GLN A 47 6.78 -9.10 -10.29
C GLN A 47 7.29 -8.39 -9.04
N VAL A 48 6.42 -7.58 -8.44
CA VAL A 48 6.71 -6.84 -7.21
C VAL A 48 5.57 -7.11 -6.23
N PRO A 49 5.52 -8.31 -5.62
CA PRO A 49 4.49 -8.68 -4.67
C PRO A 49 4.78 -8.05 -3.29
N VAL A 50 4.30 -6.81 -3.10
CA VAL A 50 4.43 -6.08 -1.83
C VAL A 50 3.05 -5.78 -1.25
N THR A 51 2.91 -5.92 0.06
CA THR A 51 1.76 -5.39 0.81
C THR A 51 2.21 -4.13 1.54
N ILE A 52 1.46 -3.05 1.43
CA ILE A 52 1.71 -1.79 2.15
C ILE A 52 0.60 -1.61 3.17
N ARG A 53 0.92 -1.64 4.45
CA ARG A 53 -0.02 -1.31 5.53
C ARG A 53 0.13 0.16 5.91
N THR A 54 -0.98 0.87 6.04
CA THR A 54 -0.95 2.22 6.59
C THR A 54 -2.25 2.57 7.32
N MET A 55 -2.17 3.56 8.21
CA MET A 55 -3.34 4.12 8.90
C MET A 55 -4.01 5.17 8.01
N HIS A 56 -5.34 5.26 8.09
CA HIS A 56 -6.11 6.31 7.46
C HIS A 56 -7.35 6.66 8.30
N GLY A 57 -7.96 7.81 7.97
CA GLY A 57 -9.20 8.24 8.59
C GLY A 57 -8.98 9.07 9.85
N ALA A 58 -10.04 9.73 10.29
CA ALA A 58 -10.07 10.59 11.46
C ALA A 58 -10.67 9.85 12.68
N GLY A 59 -10.84 10.54 13.80
CA GLY A 59 -11.54 10.02 14.99
C GLY A 59 -10.68 9.92 16.25
N PHE A 60 -9.34 10.00 16.11
CA PHE A 60 -8.40 9.87 17.22
C PHE A 60 -7.77 11.20 17.69
N ARG A 61 -8.30 12.34 17.24
CA ARG A 61 -7.76 13.69 17.53
C ARG A 61 -6.27 13.84 17.14
N ALA A 62 -5.85 13.22 16.04
CA ALA A 62 -4.44 13.12 15.64
C ALA A 62 -3.93 14.32 14.77
N ALA A 63 -4.70 15.40 14.68
CA ALA A 63 -4.41 16.60 13.88
C ALA A 63 -4.35 16.34 12.35
N ALA A 64 -3.95 17.38 11.59
CA ALA A 64 -4.15 17.46 10.14
C ALA A 64 -3.29 16.48 9.31
N GLN A 65 -2.17 15.99 9.84
CA GLN A 65 -1.22 15.11 9.15
C GLN A 65 -1.29 13.64 9.61
N HIS A 66 -2.37 13.26 10.30
CA HIS A 66 -2.61 11.89 10.77
C HIS A 66 -4.09 11.52 10.71
N SER A 67 -4.85 12.18 9.82
CA SER A 67 -6.31 12.04 9.77
C SER A 67 -6.86 11.93 8.34
N GLN A 68 -5.99 11.95 7.32
CA GLN A 68 -6.43 11.99 5.94
C GLN A 68 -6.97 10.63 5.46
N SER A 69 -7.86 10.69 4.48
CA SER A 69 -8.40 9.52 3.79
C SER A 69 -8.03 9.58 2.31
N LEU A 70 -6.79 9.17 1.99
CA LEU A 70 -6.20 9.28 0.66
C LEU A 70 -6.45 8.06 -0.24
N TYR A 71 -7.39 7.17 0.11
CA TYR A 71 -7.65 5.98 -0.70
C TYR A 71 -8.05 6.30 -2.14
N ALA A 72 -8.72 7.43 -2.37
CA ALA A 72 -9.07 7.92 -3.71
C ALA A 72 -7.83 8.13 -4.60
N LEU A 73 -6.73 8.64 -4.02
CA LEU A 73 -5.45 8.81 -4.71
C LEU A 73 -4.85 7.46 -5.09
N PHE A 74 -4.95 6.45 -4.23
CA PHE A 74 -4.41 5.13 -4.54
C PHE A 74 -5.25 4.38 -5.57
N THR A 75 -6.57 4.53 -5.53
CA THR A 75 -7.48 3.90 -6.50
C THR A 75 -7.35 4.47 -7.90
N SER A 76 -6.86 5.70 -8.05
CA SER A 76 -6.61 6.30 -9.37
C SER A 76 -5.28 5.85 -10.00
N ILE A 77 -4.44 5.11 -9.27
CA ILE A 77 -3.16 4.60 -9.76
C ILE A 77 -3.34 3.18 -10.33
N PRO A 78 -3.21 2.99 -11.66
CA PRO A 78 -3.35 1.67 -12.27
C PRO A 78 -2.23 0.72 -11.81
N GLY A 79 -2.61 -0.51 -11.45
CA GLY A 79 -1.68 -1.56 -11.02
C GLY A 79 -1.54 -1.70 -9.49
N LEU A 80 -2.17 -0.81 -8.71
CA LEU A 80 -2.39 -1.00 -7.28
C LEU A 80 -3.75 -1.64 -7.02
N LYS A 81 -3.82 -2.47 -5.99
CA LYS A 81 -5.08 -2.88 -5.36
C LYS A 81 -5.17 -2.17 -4.02
N VAL A 82 -6.34 -1.64 -3.69
CA VAL A 82 -6.57 -0.89 -2.45
C VAL A 82 -7.67 -1.60 -1.68
N VAL A 83 -7.42 -1.90 -0.41
CA VAL A 83 -8.43 -2.48 0.48
C VAL A 83 -8.51 -1.68 1.77
N VAL A 84 -9.74 -1.51 2.25
CA VAL A 84 -10.07 -0.77 3.48
C VAL A 84 -10.94 -1.69 4.34
N PRO A 85 -10.35 -2.56 5.19
CA PRO A 85 -11.12 -3.37 6.13
C PRO A 85 -11.81 -2.51 7.19
N SER A 86 -13.03 -2.88 7.58
CA SER A 86 -13.80 -2.25 8.65
C SER A 86 -14.06 -3.17 9.85
N SER A 87 -13.61 -4.44 9.77
CA SER A 87 -13.73 -5.41 10.86
C SER A 87 -12.42 -6.19 11.08
N PRO A 88 -12.18 -6.73 12.30
CA PRO A 88 -11.03 -7.60 12.54
C PRO A 88 -11.02 -8.86 11.65
N TYR A 89 -12.20 -9.36 11.28
CA TYR A 89 -12.34 -10.50 10.38
C TYR A 89 -11.85 -10.17 8.97
N ASP A 90 -12.26 -9.02 8.43
CA ASP A 90 -11.83 -8.56 7.11
C ASP A 90 -10.33 -8.24 7.11
N ALA A 91 -9.84 -7.57 8.15
CA ALA A 91 -8.42 -7.26 8.30
C ALA A 91 -7.58 -8.53 8.28
N LYS A 92 -7.98 -9.57 9.02
CA LYS A 92 -7.33 -10.89 9.00
C LYS A 92 -7.38 -11.52 7.60
N GLY A 93 -8.55 -11.50 6.94
CA GLY A 93 -8.73 -12.07 5.61
C GLY A 93 -7.82 -11.45 4.57
N PHE A 94 -7.69 -10.12 4.57
CA PHE A 94 -6.84 -9.41 3.61
C PHE A 94 -5.34 -9.50 3.95
N TYR A 95 -4.96 -9.65 5.22
CA TYR A 95 -3.55 -9.73 5.62
C TYR A 95 -2.83 -10.97 5.05
N PHE A 96 -3.55 -12.07 4.86
CA PHE A 96 -3.00 -13.32 4.34
C PHE A 96 -3.06 -13.44 2.81
N GLN A 97 -3.54 -12.41 2.10
CA GLN A 97 -3.55 -12.39 0.64
C GLN A 97 -2.30 -11.67 0.10
N PRO A 98 -1.31 -12.37 -0.48
CA PRO A 98 -0.13 -11.74 -1.06
C PRO A 98 -0.47 -11.13 -2.42
N LEU A 99 -0.97 -9.90 -2.42
CA LEU A 99 -1.25 -9.13 -3.62
C LEU A 99 -0.60 -7.75 -3.48
N LYS A 100 -0.43 -7.00 -4.59
CA LYS A 100 -0.03 -5.58 -4.58
C LYS A 100 -1.11 -4.73 -3.90
N ILE A 101 -1.27 -4.92 -2.60
CA ILE A 101 -2.35 -4.36 -1.81
C ILE A 101 -1.78 -3.25 -0.95
N MET A 102 -2.37 -2.07 -1.09
CA MET A 102 -2.32 -1.06 -0.05
C MET A 102 -3.49 -1.32 0.90
N THR A 103 -3.18 -1.85 2.09
CA THR A 103 -4.13 -2.12 3.16
C THR A 103 -4.20 -0.89 4.05
N LEU A 104 -5.36 -0.26 4.05
CA LEU A 104 -5.66 0.91 4.82
C LEU A 104 -6.46 0.48 6.06
N SER A 105 -5.85 0.45 7.24
CA SER A 105 -6.62 0.16 8.45
C SER A 105 -7.29 1.44 8.94
N SER A 106 -8.62 1.45 8.94
CA SER A 106 -9.41 2.43 9.67
C SER A 106 -9.32 2.13 11.16
N PHE A 107 -9.39 3.16 12.01
CA PHE A 107 -9.73 2.99 13.42
C PHE A 107 -11.24 2.84 13.59
#